data_AF-A0AAW2K855-F1
#
_entry.id   AF-A0AAW2K855-F1
#
_cell.length_a   1.000
_cell.length_b   1.000
_cell.length_c   1.000
_cell.angle_alpha   90.00
_cell.angle_beta   90.00
_cell.angle_gamma   90.00
#
_symmetry.space_group_name_H-M   'P 1'
#
loop_
_entity.id
_entity.type
_entity.pdbx_description
1 polymer ?
#
loop_
_entity_poly.entity_id
_entity_poly.type
_entity_poly.pdbx_seq_one_letter_code
_entity_poly.pdbx_strand_id
1 'polypeptide(L)'
;MLAPEDHKSVSFITSDHMFCFVAMPFGLKNAGATYQRLVDKIFRHQLGRNMEVYVDGMLVKVKEAHNHAEDLEETFAVLRKYRLKLNIGKCAFGVRRTFFWDLW
;
A
#
# COMPACT_ATOMS: atom_id res chain seq x y z
N MET A 1 7.25 -6.72 9.32
CA MET A 1 7.22 -6.60 10.79
C MET A 1 8.12 -5.45 11.17
N LEU A 2 7.79 -4.75 12.26
CA LEU A 2 8.63 -3.66 12.77
C LEU A 2 9.95 -4.24 13.33
N ALA A 3 11.07 -3.56 13.08
CA ALA A 3 12.37 -3.99 13.59
C ALA A 3 12.35 -4.00 15.13
N PRO A 4 12.92 -5.02 15.80
CA PRO A 4 12.90 -5.13 17.27
C PRO A 4 13.46 -3.90 17.99
N GLU A 5 14.41 -3.21 17.35
CA GLU A 5 15.04 -2.00 17.87
C GLU A 5 14.05 -0.81 17.97
N ASP A 6 13.08 -0.76 17.06
CA ASP A 6 12.09 0.33 17.00
C ASP A 6 10.90 0.10 17.95
N HIS A 7 10.78 -1.08 18.57
CA HIS A 7 9.64 -1.46 19.42
C HIS A 7 9.45 -0.49 20.61
N LYS A 8 10.55 -0.05 21.23
CA LYS A 8 10.50 0.91 22.34
C LYS A 8 9.96 2.28 21.92
N SER A 9 10.20 2.70 20.68
CA SER A 9 9.79 4.00 20.16
C SER A 9 8.31 4.03 19.76
N VAL A 10 7.70 2.85 19.57
CA VAL A 10 6.28 2.70 19.22
C VAL A 10 5.46 2.06 20.34
N SER A 11 6.00 1.93 21.55
CA SER A 11 5.23 1.45 22.70
C SER A 11 4.34 2.55 23.28
N PHE A 12 3.14 2.18 23.73
CA PHE A 12 2.18 3.06 24.37
C PHE A 12 1.68 2.47 25.69
N ILE A 13 1.28 3.34 26.60
CA ILE A 13 0.79 2.97 27.93
C ILE A 13 -0.72 3.12 27.93
N THR A 14 -1.41 2.07 28.35
CA THR A 14 -2.83 2.11 28.75
C THR A 14 -2.89 2.19 30.28
N SER A 15 -4.08 2.44 30.85
CA SER A 15 -4.29 2.56 32.30
C SER A 15 -3.63 1.45 33.13
N ASP A 16 -3.57 0.24 32.58
CA ASP A 16 -3.13 -0.94 33.32
C ASP A 16 -1.83 -1.55 32.78
N HIS A 17 -1.50 -1.36 31.49
CA HIS A 17 -0.42 -2.12 30.82
C HIS A 17 0.29 -1.32 29.72
N MET A 18 1.53 -1.71 29.43
CA MET A 18 2.30 -1.22 28.28
C MET A 18 2.16 -2.17 27.09
N PHE A 19 1.80 -1.62 25.94
CA PHE A 19 1.67 -2.35 24.67
C PHE A 19 2.67 -1.83 23.65
N CYS A 20 3.05 -2.69 22.70
CA CYS A 20 3.92 -2.33 21.59
C CYS A 20 3.28 -2.72 20.26
N PHE A 21 3.36 -1.84 19.26
CA PHE A 21 2.92 -2.18 17.92
C PHE A 21 3.88 -3.18 17.26
N VAL A 22 3.32 -4.27 16.72
CA VAL A 22 4.08 -5.30 15.97
C VAL A 22 4.22 -4.99 14.47
N ALA A 23 3.39 -4.07 14.00
CA ALA A 23 3.39 -3.51 12.65
C ALA A 23 3.44 -1.99 12.75
N MET A 24 3.84 -1.31 11.68
CA MET A 24 3.97 0.14 11.67
C MET A 24 2.62 0.82 11.98
N PRO A 25 2.49 1.58 13.09
CA PRO A 25 1.26 2.28 13.42
C PRO A 25 1.06 3.52 12.53
N PHE A 26 -0.20 3.92 12.39
CA PHE A 26 -0.55 5.20 11.77
C PHE A 26 -0.06 6.37 12.63
N GLY A 27 0.29 7.49 11.98
CA GLY A 27 0.75 8.71 12.67
C GLY A 27 2.27 8.81 12.85
N LEU A 28 3.05 7.80 12.45
CA LEU A 28 4.50 7.95 12.38
C LEU A 28 4.90 8.85 11.20
N LYS A 29 5.74 9.85 11.47
CA LYS A 29 6.24 10.82 10.48
C LYS A 29 6.83 10.17 9.23
N ASN A 30 7.49 9.02 9.39
CA ASN A 30 8.16 8.31 8.30
C ASN A 30 7.33 7.15 7.72
N ALA A 31 6.10 6.91 8.20
CA ALA A 31 5.30 5.78 7.75
C ALA A 31 5.05 5.80 6.24
N GLY A 32 4.69 6.96 5.69
CA GLY A 32 4.49 7.13 4.25
C GLY A 32 5.74 6.83 3.43
N ALA A 33 6.92 7.29 3.88
CA ALA A 33 8.18 7.04 3.19
C ALA A 33 8.59 5.55 3.23
N THR A 34 8.37 4.87 4.36
CA THR A 34 8.62 3.42 4.46
C THR A 34 7.67 2.62 3.59
N TYR A 35 6.38 3.01 3.55
CA TYR A 35 5.39 2.38 2.67
C TYR A 35 5.74 2.59 1.20
N GLN A 36 6.09 3.81 0.79
CA GLN A 36 6.53 4.10 -0.58
C GLN A 36 7.73 3.24 -0.98
N ARG A 37 8.76 3.13 -0.11
CA ARG A 37 9.93 2.27 -0.38
C ARG A 37 9.58 0.79 -0.51
N LEU A 38 8.60 0.30 0.25
CA LEU A 38 8.12 -1.07 0.13
C LEU A 38 7.45 -1.28 -1.22
N VAL A 39 6.53 -0.39 -1.58
CA VAL A 39 5.80 -0.42 -2.86
C VAL A 39 6.78 -0.34 -4.03
N ASP A 40 7.70 0.62 -4.01
CA ASP A 40 8.72 0.80 -5.05
C ASP A 40 9.54 -0.47 -5.27
N LYS A 41 9.81 -1.22 -4.20
CA LYS A 41 10.58 -2.47 -4.25
C LYS A 41 9.76 -3.64 -4.81
N ILE A 42 8.52 -3.79 -4.38
CA ILE A 42 7.69 -4.95 -4.76
C ILE A 42 7.03 -4.79 -6.14
N PHE A 43 6.70 -3.56 -6.52
CA PHE A 43 6.06 -3.20 -7.79
C PHE A 43 7.04 -2.59 -8.81
N ARG A 44 8.34 -2.70 -8.59
CA ARG A 44 9.39 -2.14 -9.47
C ARG A 44 9.18 -2.42 -10.96
N HIS A 45 8.65 -3.59 -11.30
CA HIS A 45 8.41 -4.01 -12.69
C HIS A 45 7.10 -3.48 -13.29
N GLN A 46 6.16 -3.07 -12.45
CA GLN A 46 4.81 -2.59 -12.81
C GLN A 46 4.71 -1.05 -12.75
N LEU A 47 5.53 -0.43 -11.90
CA LEU A 47 5.59 1.03 -11.72
C LEU A 47 5.93 1.76 -13.03
N GLY A 48 5.08 2.71 -13.41
CA GLY A 48 5.20 3.51 -14.64
C GLY A 48 4.75 2.78 -15.91
N ARG A 49 4.54 1.46 -15.87
CA ARG A 49 4.01 0.68 -17.00
C ARG A 49 2.49 0.57 -16.93
N ASN A 50 2.00 -0.11 -15.88
CA ASN A 50 0.58 -0.39 -15.64
C ASN A 50 0.13 0.03 -14.24
N MET A 51 1.03 0.58 -13.42
CA MET A 51 0.72 1.03 -12.07
C MET A 51 1.41 2.36 -11.74
N GLU A 52 0.69 3.25 -11.10
CA GLU A 52 1.19 4.43 -10.39
C GLU A 52 0.83 4.30 -8.92
N VAL A 53 1.76 4.59 -8.02
CA VAL A 53 1.50 4.53 -6.59
C VAL A 53 1.86 5.85 -5.95
N TYR A 54 0.94 6.37 -5.16
CA TYR A 54 1.14 7.50 -4.26
C TYR A 54 1.01 7.03 -2.83
N VAL A 55 1.59 7.82 -1.92
CA VAL A 55 1.82 7.54 -0.49
C VAL A 55 0.70 6.75 0.19
N ASP A 56 -0.58 7.03 -0.11
CA ASP A 56 -1.73 6.37 0.51
C ASP A 56 -2.62 5.55 -0.45
N GLY A 57 -2.32 5.52 -1.75
CA GLY A 57 -3.18 4.92 -2.77
C GLY A 57 -2.42 4.31 -3.95
N MET A 58 -2.83 3.11 -4.37
CA MET A 58 -2.34 2.48 -5.60
C MET A 58 -3.35 2.71 -6.72
N LEU A 59 -2.85 3.15 -7.87
CA LEU A 59 -3.63 3.32 -9.09
C LEU A 59 -3.08 2.41 -10.18
N VAL A 60 -3.84 1.38 -10.53
CA VAL A 60 -3.52 0.55 -11.70
C VAL A 60 -4.11 1.24 -12.93
N LYS A 61 -3.24 1.69 -13.85
CA LYS A 61 -3.63 2.32 -15.11
C LYS A 61 -3.35 1.36 -16.24
N VAL A 62 -4.31 1.22 -17.15
CA VAL A 62 -4.13 0.40 -18.36
C VAL A 62 -3.88 1.33 -19.54
N LYS A 63 -2.74 1.15 -20.22
CA LYS A 63 -2.35 1.98 -21.39
C LYS A 63 -3.12 1.61 -22.66
N GLU A 64 -3.50 0.35 -22.82
CA GLU A 64 -4.22 -0.16 -23.99
C GLU A 64 -5.41 -1.02 -23.54
N ALA A 65 -6.59 -0.74 -24.07
CA ALA A 65 -7.87 -1.32 -23.62
C ALA A 65 -7.97 -2.85 -23.70
N HIS A 66 -6.94 -3.56 -24.18
CA HIS A 66 -7.06 -4.98 -24.45
C HIS A 66 -6.86 -5.90 -23.24
N ASN A 67 -6.03 -5.56 -22.23
CA ASN A 67 -5.64 -6.53 -21.17
C ASN A 67 -5.69 -6.01 -19.72
N HIS A 68 -6.72 -5.22 -19.36
CA HIS A 68 -6.92 -4.78 -17.97
C HIS A 68 -7.01 -5.96 -16.96
N ALA A 69 -7.54 -7.10 -17.41
CA ALA A 69 -7.65 -8.29 -16.57
C ALA A 69 -6.27 -8.89 -16.23
N GLU A 70 -5.36 -8.94 -17.20
CA GLU A 70 -4.01 -9.48 -17.00
C GLU A 70 -3.15 -8.57 -16.12
N ASP A 71 -3.24 -7.25 -16.31
CA ASP A 71 -2.53 -6.27 -15.46
C ASP A 71 -2.98 -6.36 -13.99
N LEU A 72 -4.30 -6.55 -13.78
CA LEU A 72 -4.86 -6.77 -12.45
C LEU A 72 -4.42 -8.12 -11.88
N GLU A 73 -4.38 -9.18 -12.69
CA GLU A 73 -3.93 -10.49 -12.24
C GLU A 73 -2.47 -10.45 -11.79
N GLU A 74 -1.59 -9.79 -12.54
CA GLU A 74 -0.19 -9.58 -12.20
C GLU A 74 -0.05 -8.79 -10.89
N THR A 75 -0.85 -7.72 -10.73
CA THR A 75 -0.91 -6.91 -9.51
C THR A 75 -1.35 -7.76 -8.31
N PHE A 76 -2.43 -8.53 -8.45
CA PHE A 76 -2.96 -9.38 -7.39
C PHE A 76 -2.00 -10.51 -7.04
N ALA A 77 -1.24 -11.05 -8.00
CA ALA A 77 -0.21 -12.04 -7.74
C ALA A 77 0.91 -11.47 -6.85
N VAL A 78 1.36 -10.24 -7.09
CA VAL A 78 2.34 -9.54 -6.24
C VAL A 78 1.76 -9.30 -4.84
N LEU A 79 0.53 -8.81 -4.74
CA LEU A 79 -0.14 -8.59 -3.45
C LEU A 79 -0.24 -9.89 -2.63
N ARG A 80 -0.64 -11.00 -3.26
CA ARG A 80 -0.69 -12.33 -2.62
C ARG A 80 0.70 -12.79 -2.18
N LYS A 81 1.72 -12.62 -3.02
CA LYS A 81 3.11 -13.02 -2.72
C LYS A 81 3.65 -12.31 -1.47
N TYR A 82 3.37 -11.02 -1.32
CA TYR A 82 3.82 -10.22 -0.18
C TYR A 82 2.80 -10.13 0.97
N ARG A 83 1.68 -10.88 0.88
CA ARG A 83 0.59 -10.90 1.87
C ARG A 83 0.00 -9.52 2.17
N LEU A 84 0.00 -8.64 1.18
CA LEU A 84 -0.66 -7.34 1.27
C LEU A 84 -2.16 -7.50 1.05
N LYS A 85 -2.94 -6.80 1.88
CA LYS A 85 -4.40 -6.81 1.80
C LYS A 85 -4.88 -5.45 1.33
N LEU A 86 -5.80 -5.47 0.37
CA LEU A 86 -6.50 -4.27 -0.08
C LEU A 86 -7.75 -4.06 0.78
N ASN A 87 -8.05 -2.79 1.06
CA ASN A 87 -9.32 -2.42 1.67
C ASN A 87 -10.37 -2.28 0.56
N ILE A 88 -11.20 -3.31 0.37
CA ILE A 88 -12.21 -3.37 -0.70
C ILE A 88 -13.15 -2.16 -0.65
N GLY A 89 -13.50 -1.66 0.54
CA GLY A 89 -14.39 -0.49 0.70
C GLY A 89 -13.79 0.84 0.20
N LYS A 90 -12.48 0.89 -0.05
CA LYS A 90 -11.77 2.03 -0.64
C LYS A 90 -11.25 1.75 -2.05
N CYS A 91 -11.50 0.56 -2.60
CA CYS A 91 -11.06 0.19 -3.94
C CYS A 91 -12.18 0.44 -4.96
N ALA A 92 -11.83 1.07 -6.08
CA ALA A 92 -12.70 1.22 -7.23
C ALA A 92 -12.09 0.48 -8.42
N PHE A 93 -12.89 -0.34 -9.11
CA PHE A 93 -12.47 -1.14 -10.25
C PHE A 93 -13.30 -0.79 -11.50
N GLY A 94 -12.71 -0.90 -12.69
CA GLY A 94 -13.42 -0.68 -13.95
C GLY A 94 -13.86 0.77 -14.22
N VAL A 95 -13.22 1.74 -13.56
CA VAL A 95 -13.56 3.16 -13.71
C VAL A 95 -12.90 3.73 -14.97
N ARG A 96 -13.70 4.28 -15.88
CA ARG A 96 -13.25 4.79 -17.20
C ARG A 96 -12.36 6.02 -17.09
N ARG A 97 -12.54 6.82 -16.04
CA ARG A 97 -11.69 7.94 -15.61
C ARG A 97 -11.82 8.05 -14.09
N THR A 98 -10.71 7.90 -13.38
CA THR A 98 -10.66 8.19 -11.95
C THR A 98 -9.76 9.39 -11.73
N PHE A 99 -10.29 10.40 -11.04
CA PHE A 99 -9.49 11.51 -10.54
C PHE A 99 -8.84 11.05 -9.25
N PHE A 100 -7.58 10.64 -9.36
CA PHE A 100 -6.80 10.17 -8.22
C PHE A 100 -6.60 11.26 -7.15
N TRP A 101 -6.82 12.54 -7.51
CA TRP A 101 -6.59 13.71 -6.67
C TRP A 101 -7.80 14.15 -5.83
N ASP A 102 -9.01 13.60 -6.03
CA ASP A 102 -10.24 14.03 -5.32
C ASP A 102 -10.58 13.16 -4.09
N LEU A 103 -9.61 12.42 -3.54
CA LEU A 103 -9.75 11.62 -2.30
C LEU A 103 -9.27 12.34 -1.03
N TRP A 104 -9.22 13.68 -1.06
CA TRP A 104 -9.00 14.56 0.09
C TRP A 104 -10.18 15.52 0.28
#